data_AF-A0A523BM44-F1
#
_entry.id   AF-A0A523BM44-F1
#
_cell.length_a   1.000
_cell.length_b   1.000
_cell.length_c   1.000
_cell.angle_alpha   90.00
_cell.angle_beta   90.00
_cell.angle_gamma   90.00
#
_symmetry.space_group_name_H-M   'P 1'
#
loop_
_entity.id
_entity.type
_entity.pdbx_description
1 polymer ?
#
loop_
_entity_poly.entity_id
_entity_poly.type
_entity_poly.pdbx_seq_one_letter_code
_entity_poly.pdbx_strand_id
1 'polypeptide(L)'
;MEKLGKLSSDIFNEIIYPNLGKRDPSVAVPPKHGVDFGVVELGDLAIIVKSDPVFVVPEYGWERSSWFAVHILASDVSVSGVPPRYLSI
;
A
#
# COMPACT_ATOMS: atom_id res chain seq x y z
N MET A 1 -5.01 -25.55 -14.63
CA MET A 1 -3.71 -24.85 -14.70
C MET A 1 -3.77 -23.75 -13.68
N GLU A 2 -2.99 -23.82 -12.60
CA GLU A 2 -2.93 -22.73 -11.62
C GLU A 2 -2.44 -21.47 -12.33
N LYS A 3 -3.19 -20.38 -12.16
CA LYS A 3 -2.87 -19.09 -12.78
C LYS A 3 -1.76 -18.45 -11.92
N LEU A 4 -0.51 -18.62 -12.33
CA LEU A 4 0.63 -17.92 -11.73
C LEU A 4 0.40 -16.41 -11.84
N GLY A 5 0.43 -15.68 -10.71
CA GLY A 5 0.21 -14.23 -10.69
C GLY A 5 -0.42 -13.73 -9.39
N LYS A 6 -0.98 -12.51 -9.45
CA LYS A 6 -1.71 -11.90 -8.32
C LYS A 6 -2.94 -12.74 -7.97
N LEU A 7 -3.32 -12.73 -6.68
CA LEU A 7 -4.59 -13.28 -6.21
C LEU A 7 -5.75 -12.71 -7.02
N SER A 8 -6.77 -13.54 -7.29
CA SER A 8 -7.98 -13.05 -7.95
C SER A 8 -8.74 -12.09 -7.03
N SER A 9 -9.53 -11.21 -7.63
CA SER A 9 -10.47 -10.37 -6.89
C SER A 9 -11.45 -11.19 -6.05
N ASP A 10 -11.80 -12.39 -6.53
CA ASP A 10 -12.76 -13.28 -5.87
C ASP A 10 -12.21 -13.78 -4.54
N ILE A 11 -10.94 -14.21 -4.50
CA ILE A 11 -10.28 -14.63 -3.24
C ILE A 11 -10.26 -13.47 -2.24
N PHE A 12 -9.98 -12.25 -2.70
CA PHE A 12 -9.99 -11.08 -1.83
C PHE A 12 -11.39 -10.82 -1.26
N ASN A 13 -12.43 -10.94 -2.08
CA ASN A 13 -13.81 -10.71 -1.67
C ASN A 13 -14.35 -11.80 -0.73
N GLU A 14 -13.96 -13.05 -0.95
CA GLU A 14 -14.45 -14.20 -0.18
C GLU A 14 -13.68 -14.39 1.13
N ILE A 15 -12.38 -14.08 1.15
CA ILE A 15 -11.50 -14.41 2.28
C ILE A 15 -11.06 -13.15 3.04
N ILE A 16 -10.66 -12.09 2.35
CA ILE A 16 -10.02 -10.93 3.00
C ILE A 16 -11.07 -9.91 3.47
N TYR A 17 -11.96 -9.45 2.59
CA TYR A 17 -12.96 -8.44 2.93
C TYR A 17 -13.86 -8.78 4.13
N PRO A 18 -14.32 -10.02 4.32
CA PRO A 18 -15.18 -10.35 5.47
C PRO A 18 -14.46 -10.25 6.81
N ASN A 19 -13.12 -10.23 6.80
CA ASN A 19 -12.27 -10.32 8.00
C ASN A 19 -11.53 -9.00 8.31
N LEU A 20 -12.00 -7.85 7.81
CA LEU A 20 -11.40 -6.53 8.09
C LEU A 20 -11.67 -6.00 9.52
N GLY A 21 -12.52 -6.69 10.29
CA GLY A 21 -12.87 -6.30 11.65
C GLY A 21 -13.88 -5.15 11.71
N LYS A 22 -13.83 -4.35 12.78
CA LYS A 22 -14.76 -3.25 13.01
C LYS A 22 -14.42 -2.07 12.11
N ARG A 23 -15.42 -1.54 11.41
CA ARG A 23 -15.27 -0.30 10.62
C ARG A 23 -14.92 0.87 11.55
N ASP A 24 -13.85 1.57 11.20
CA ASP A 24 -13.47 2.84 11.80
C ASP A 24 -13.98 4.00 10.92
N PRO A 25 -14.80 4.92 11.45
CA PRO A 25 -15.34 6.03 10.66
C PRO A 25 -14.28 7.04 10.21
N SER A 26 -13.10 7.08 10.84
CA SER A 26 -11.99 7.95 10.41
C SER A 26 -11.30 7.45 9.14
N VAL A 27 -11.52 6.20 8.73
CA VAL A 27 -10.93 5.63 7.50
C VAL A 27 -11.80 6.00 6.30
N ALA A 28 -11.44 7.10 5.61
CA ALA A 28 -12.14 7.60 4.44
C ALA A 28 -11.95 6.70 3.20
N VAL A 29 -10.74 6.15 3.02
CA VAL A 29 -10.44 5.19 1.96
C VAL A 29 -10.06 3.85 2.61
N PRO A 30 -11.00 2.89 2.71
CA PRO A 30 -10.72 1.56 3.22
C PRO A 30 -9.98 0.71 2.16
N PRO A 31 -9.51 -0.50 2.53
CA PRO A 31 -8.99 -1.46 1.56
C PRO A 31 -9.97 -1.61 0.38
N LYS A 32 -9.45 -1.44 -0.85
CA LYS A 32 -10.27 -1.49 -2.07
C LYS A 32 -9.45 -1.99 -3.25
N HIS A 33 -10.11 -2.76 -4.14
CA HIS A 33 -9.53 -3.13 -5.43
C HIS A 33 -9.10 -1.89 -6.23
N GLY A 34 -7.85 -1.92 -6.71
CA GLY A 34 -7.29 -0.84 -7.54
C GLY A 34 -6.94 0.43 -6.77
N VAL A 35 -6.81 0.36 -5.44
CA VAL A 35 -6.33 1.46 -4.60
C VAL A 35 -5.07 1.00 -3.87
N ASP A 36 -3.97 1.76 -4.02
CA ASP A 36 -2.66 1.40 -3.48
C ASP A 36 -2.37 2.03 -2.10
N PHE A 37 -3.28 2.84 -1.58
CA PHE A 37 -3.13 3.56 -0.31
C PHE A 37 -4.44 3.62 0.49
N GLY A 38 -4.32 3.78 1.80
CA GLY A 38 -5.42 4.14 2.69
C GLY A 38 -5.42 5.64 3.00
N VAL A 39 -6.58 6.17 3.38
CA VAL A 39 -6.73 7.56 3.85
C VAL A 39 -7.43 7.57 5.19
N VAL A 40 -6.82 8.23 6.16
CA VAL A 40 -7.35 8.44 7.51
C VAL A 40 -7.54 9.93 7.76
N GLU A 41 -8.75 10.33 8.14
CA GLU A 41 -9.11 11.70 8.49
C GLU A 41 -8.70 12.01 9.95
N LEU A 42 -8.08 13.17 10.14
CA LEU A 42 -7.61 13.71 11.41
C LEU A 42 -8.12 15.15 11.56
N GLY A 43 -9.44 15.30 11.71
CA GLY A 43 -10.08 16.63 11.74
C GLY A 43 -9.93 17.34 10.40
N ASP A 44 -9.24 18.49 10.39
CA ASP A 44 -9.04 19.30 9.19
C ASP A 44 -7.92 18.77 8.26
N LEU A 45 -7.26 17.69 8.65
CA LEU A 45 -6.18 17.06 7.89
C LEU A 45 -6.52 15.62 7.54
N ALA A 46 -5.83 15.07 6.55
CA ALA A 46 -5.88 13.65 6.23
C ALA A 46 -4.46 13.10 6.10
N ILE A 47 -4.29 11.84 6.48
CA ILE A 47 -3.06 11.08 6.30
C ILE A 47 -3.30 10.05 5.20
N ILE A 48 -2.43 10.07 4.18
CA ILE A 48 -2.38 9.07 3.11
C ILE A 48 -1.25 8.11 3.46
N VAL A 49 -1.57 6.83 3.62
CA VAL A 49 -0.64 5.81 4.08
C VAL A 49 -0.69 4.58 3.20
N LYS A 50 0.47 3.96 3.06
CA LYS A 50 0.66 2.68 2.41
C LYS A 50 1.66 1.89 3.23
N SER A 51 1.48 0.58 3.30
CA SER A 51 2.40 -0.34 3.96
C SER A 51 2.72 -1.46 2.99
N ASP A 52 3.99 -1.75 2.80
CA ASP A 52 4.47 -2.93 2.10
C ASP A 52 5.84 -3.36 2.64
N PRO A 53 6.23 -4.62 2.42
CA PRO A 53 7.58 -5.07 2.70
C PRO A 53 8.62 -4.25 1.92
N VAL A 54 9.74 -3.94 2.59
CA VAL A 54 10.92 -3.40 1.92
C VAL A 54 11.56 -4.51 1.08
N PHE A 55 11.79 -4.24 -0.20
CA PHE A 55 12.41 -5.18 -1.13
C PHE A 55 13.81 -4.70 -1.52
N VAL A 56 14.80 -5.59 -1.40
CA VAL A 56 16.22 -5.31 -1.70
C VAL A 56 16.75 -6.44 -2.59
N VAL A 57 17.36 -6.07 -3.73
CA VAL A 57 18.00 -7.01 -4.68
C VAL A 57 19.50 -6.75 -4.68
N PRO A 58 20.32 -7.49 -3.92
CA PRO A 58 21.75 -7.22 -3.81
C PRO A 58 22.50 -7.22 -5.14
N GLU A 59 22.06 -8.02 -6.12
CA GLU A 59 22.65 -8.15 -7.46
C GLU A 59 22.59 -6.85 -8.27
N TYR A 60 21.73 -5.91 -7.88
CA TYR A 60 21.66 -4.57 -8.49
C TYR A 60 22.71 -3.60 -7.93
N GLY A 61 23.45 -3.99 -6.89
CA GLY A 61 24.38 -3.13 -6.16
C GLY A 61 23.67 -2.22 -5.17
N TRP A 62 24.29 -2.00 -4.01
CA TRP A 62 23.63 -1.37 -2.86
C TRP A 62 23.01 0.00 -3.13
N GLU A 63 23.63 0.83 -3.96
CA GLU A 63 23.08 2.16 -4.32
C GLU A 63 21.73 2.02 -5.04
N ARG A 64 21.68 1.21 -6.10
CA ARG A 64 20.46 0.99 -6.89
C ARG A 64 19.41 0.24 -6.08
N SER A 65 19.80 -0.77 -5.30
CA SER A 65 18.87 -1.51 -4.45
C SER A 65 18.24 -0.61 -3.38
N SER A 66 19.03 0.28 -2.77
CA SER A 66 18.54 1.26 -1.78
C SER A 66 17.62 2.29 -2.42
N TRP A 67 17.95 2.75 -3.64
CA TRP A 67 17.07 3.64 -4.40
C TRP A 67 15.70 2.99 -4.61
N PHE A 68 15.65 1.74 -5.07
CA PHE A 68 14.38 1.01 -5.26
C PHE A 68 13.64 0.77 -3.96
N ALA A 69 14.34 0.38 -2.88
CA ALA A 69 13.74 0.11 -1.58
C ALA A 69 12.89 1.28 -1.06
N VAL A 70 13.34 2.52 -1.30
CA VAL A 70 12.59 3.74 -0.92
C VAL A 70 11.55 4.10 -1.98
N HIS A 71 11.93 4.12 -3.26
CA HIS A 71 11.09 4.72 -4.31
C HIS A 71 9.89 3.84 -4.70
N ILE A 72 9.99 2.51 -4.59
CA ILE A 72 8.86 1.61 -4.81
C ILE A 72 7.77 1.83 -3.75
N LEU A 73 8.15 2.07 -2.49
CA LEU A 73 7.18 2.33 -1.44
C LEU A 73 6.58 3.73 -1.56
N ALA A 74 7.41 4.72 -1.88
CA ALA A 74 6.97 6.11 -2.07
C ALA A 74 6.06 6.28 -3.30
N SER A 75 6.23 5.48 -4.36
CA SER A 75 5.41 5.59 -5.57
C SER A 75 3.93 5.32 -5.32
N ASP A 76 3.60 4.39 -4.43
CA ASP A 76 2.21 4.02 -4.16
C ASP A 76 1.47 5.10 -3.38
N VAL A 77 2.16 5.82 -2.51
CA VAL A 77 1.60 7.04 -1.90
C VAL A 77 1.48 8.14 -2.97
N SER A 78 2.44 8.23 -3.89
CA SER A 78 2.45 9.26 -4.94
C SER A 78 1.30 9.15 -5.94
N VAL A 79 0.73 7.95 -6.17
CA VAL A 79 -0.46 7.79 -7.04
C VAL A 79 -1.71 8.48 -6.49
N SER A 80 -1.71 8.90 -5.22
CA SER A 80 -2.76 9.75 -4.65
C SER A 80 -2.76 11.19 -5.19
N GLY A 81 -1.70 11.60 -5.88
CA GLY A 81 -1.47 13.00 -6.30
C GLY A 81 -0.84 13.88 -5.22
N VAL A 82 -0.53 13.33 -4.04
CA VAL A 82 0.11 14.04 -2.93
C VAL A 82 1.55 13.53 -2.75
N PRO A 83 2.55 14.42 -2.65
CA PRO A 83 3.94 14.01 -2.46
C PRO A 83 4.16 13.34 -1.08
N PRO A 84 4.83 12.17 -1.03
CA PRO A 84 5.19 11.52 0.23
C PRO A 84 6.11 12.41 1.08
N ARG A 85 5.88 12.45 2.40
CA ARG A 85 6.66 13.30 3.34
C ARG A 85 7.43 12.52 4.40
N TYR A 86 6.93 11.36 4.80
CA TYR A 86 7.47 10.59 5.91
C TYR A 86 7.52 9.11 5.54
N LEU A 87 8.49 8.39 6.10
CA LEU A 87 8.65 6.95 5.99
C LEU A 87 8.96 6.41 7.39
N SER A 88 8.30 5.32 7.78
CA SER A 88 8.60 4.54 8.98
C SER A 88 8.96 3.13 8.55
N ILE A 89 10.00 2.54 9.15
CA ILE A 89 10.47 1.17 8.92
C ILE A 89 10.51 0.44 10.25
#